data_AF-A0A2G1VKX3-F1
#
_entry.id   AF-A0A2G1VKX3-F1
#
_cell.length_a   1.000
_cell.length_b   1.000
_cell.length_c   1.000
_cell.angle_alpha   90.00
_cell.angle_beta   90.00
_cell.angle_gamma   90.00
#
_symmetry.space_group_name_H-M   'P 1'
#
loop_
_entity.id
_entity.type
_entity.pdbx_description
1 polymer ?
#
loop_
_entity_poly.entity_id
_entity_poly.type
_entity_poly.pdbx_seq_one_letter_code
_entity_poly.pdbx_strand_id
1 'polypeptide(L)' 'MSTSESLEKWHRKCEEAHIAQETYNEDPTPTNYSALQKALYERGLMEEEMDSDASHSHRP' A
#
# COMPACT_ATOMS: atom_id res chain seq x y z
N MET A 1 1.54 -2.87 16.73
CA MET A 1 0.52 -3.70 16.09
C MET A 1 0.97 -5.14 16.19
N SER A 2 0.04 -6.10 16.21
CA SER A 2 0.41 -7.48 15.96
C SER A 2 0.88 -7.62 14.51
N THR A 3 1.82 -8.51 14.23
CA THR A 3 2.25 -8.85 12.86
C THR A 3 1.06 -9.18 11.95
N SER A 4 0.01 -9.82 12.50
CA SER A 4 -1.23 -10.12 11.77
C SER A 4 -1.98 -8.85 11.35
N GLU A 5 -2.07 -7.85 12.23
CA GLU A 5 -2.76 -6.59 11.94
C GLU A 5 -2.01 -5.76 10.91
N SER A 6 -0.67 -5.79 10.95
CA SER A 6 0.17 -5.12 9.95
C SER A 6 0.02 -5.78 8.57
N LEU A 7 -0.01 -7.11 8.51
CA LEU A 7 -0.25 -7.85 7.26
C LEU A 7 -1.63 -7.57 6.66
N GLU A 8 -2.68 -7.58 7.49
CA GLU A 8 -4.05 -7.26 7.03
C GLU A 8 -4.15 -5.83 6.48
N LYS A 9 -3.52 -4.85 7.16
CA LYS A 9 -3.47 -3.46 6.69
C LYS A 9 -2.71 -3.33 5.38
N TRP A 10 -1.60 -4.03 5.23
CA TRP A 10 -0.85 -4.04 3.97
C TRP A 10 -1.62 -4.66 2.83
N HIS A 11 -2.27 -5.81 3.06
CA HIS A 11 -3.17 -6.42 2.07
C HIS A 11 -4.26 -5.45 1.60
N ARG A 12 -4.89 -4.73 2.54
CA ARG A 12 -5.90 -3.72 2.21
C ARG A 12 -5.31 -2.58 1.36
N LYS A 13 -4.10 -2.11 1.66
CA LYS A 13 -3.43 -1.07 0.86
C LYS A 13 -3.06 -1.56 -0.55
N CYS A 14 -2.66 -2.81 -0.68
CA CYS A 14 -2.44 -3.44 -1.98
C CYS A 14 -3.74 -3.52 -2.81
N GLU A 15 -4.86 -3.90 -2.19
CA GLU A 15 -6.17 -3.96 -2.84
C GLU A 15 -6.65 -2.56 -3.27
N GLU A 16 -6.56 -1.56 -2.39
CA GLU A 16 -6.90 -0.17 -2.69
C GLU A 16 -6.09 0.38 -3.88
N ALA A 17 -4.79 0.08 -3.94
CA ALA A 17 -3.93 0.47 -5.06
C ALA A 17 -4.28 -0.26 -6.37
N HIS A 18 -4.65 -1.54 -6.29
CA HIS A 18 -5.06 -2.33 -7.45
C HIS A 18 -6.36 -1.79 -8.07
N ILE A 19 -7.38 -1.54 -7.25
CA ILE A 19 -8.66 -0.96 -7.69
C ILE A 19 -8.44 0.41 -8.35
N ALA A 20 -7.61 1.26 -7.74
CA ALA A 20 -7.31 2.58 -8.31
C ALA A 20 -6.57 2.47 -9.65
N GLN A 21 -5.73 1.45 -9.82
CA GLN A 21 -5.04 1.18 -11.08
C GLN A 21 -6.00 0.67 -12.16
N GLU A 22 -6.89 -0.26 -11.84
CA GLU A 22 -7.93 -0.71 -12.77
C GLU A 22 -8.84 0.45 -13.20
N THR A 23 -9.28 1.27 -12.24
CA THR A 23 -10.10 2.47 -12.51
C THR A 23 -9.40 3.44 -13.45
N TYR A 24 -8.11 3.70 -13.25
CA TYR A 24 -7.34 4.58 -14.15
C TYR A 24 -7.14 3.95 -15.54
N ASN A 25 -6.94 2.63 -15.62
CA ASN A 25 -6.80 1.92 -16.89
C ASN A 25 -8.11 1.95 -17.70
N GLU A 26 -9.25 1.86 -17.03
CA GLU A 26 -10.58 1.98 -17.66
C GLU A 26 -10.90 3.42 -18.06
N ASP A 27 -10.59 4.40 -17.20
CA ASP A 27 -10.87 5.82 -17.41
C ASP A 27 -9.67 6.70 -17.01
N PRO A 28 -8.77 7.04 -17.94
CA PRO A 28 -7.51 7.73 -17.64
C PRO A 28 -7.68 9.25 -17.48
N THR A 29 -8.54 9.66 -16.55
CA THR A 29 -8.74 11.07 -16.21
C THR A 29 -7.69 11.59 -15.22
N PRO A 30 -7.44 12.91 -15.18
CA PRO A 30 -6.56 13.50 -14.16
C PRO A 30 -7.00 13.21 -12.72
N THR A 31 -8.31 13.08 -12.48
CA THR A 31 -8.88 12.71 -11.18
C THR A 31 -8.51 11.28 -10.81
N ASN A 32 -8.69 10.33 -11.72
CA ASN A 32 -8.36 8.92 -11.48
C ASN A 32 -6.84 8.71 -11.35
N TYR A 33 -6.05 9.45 -12.13
CA TYR A 33 -4.59 9.47 -11.96
C TYR A 33 -4.18 9.96 -10.56
N SER A 34 -4.81 11.03 -10.07
CA SER A 34 -4.54 11.55 -8.72
C SER A 34 -4.94 10.55 -7.63
N ALA A 35 -6.06 9.85 -7.81
CA ALA A 35 -6.51 8.79 -6.90
C ALA A 35 -5.53 7.61 -6.89
N LEU A 36 -5.05 7.18 -8.06
CA LEU A 36 -4.01 6.15 -8.19
C LEU A 36 -2.71 6.56 -7.50
N GLN A 37 -2.22 7.78 -7.73
CA GLN A 37 -1.01 8.28 -7.08
C GLN A 37 -1.13 8.27 -5.56
N LYS A 38 -2.29 8.67 -5.02
CA LYS A 38 -2.56 8.63 -3.58
C LYS A 38 -2.54 7.21 -3.04
N ALA A 39 -3.22 6.27 -3.71
CA ALA A 39 -3.27 4.88 -3.28
C ALA A 39 -1.89 4.20 -3.31
N LEU A 40 -1.08 4.46 -4.34
CA LEU A 40 0.29 3.97 -4.43
C LEU A 40 1.20 4.56 -3.33
N TYR A 41 1.04 5.85 -3.03
CA TYR A 41 1.78 6.51 -1.95
C TYR A 41 1.45 5.90 -0.58
N GLU A 42 0.16 5.71 -0.27
CA GLU A 42 -0.27 5.09 0.99
C GLU A 42 0.19 3.63 1.13
N ARG A 43 0.24 2.88 0.01
CA ARG A 43 0.84 1.53 0.01
C ARG A 43 2.32 1.58 0.35
N GLY A 44 3.08 2.49 -0.27
CA GLY A 44 4.51 2.66 -0.01
C GLY A 44 4.82 3.02 1.45
N LEU A 45 3.99 3.88 2.07
CA LEU A 45 4.13 4.19 3.50
C LEU A 45 3.92 2.97 4.39
N MET A 46 2.96 2.10 4.05
CA MET A 46 2.71 0.87 4.80
C MET A 46 3.87 -0.14 4.63
N GLU A 47 4.45 -0.22 3.43
CA GLU A 47 5.63 -1.05 3.16
C GLU A 47 6.84 -0.58 4.01
N GLU A 48 7.07 0.73 4.09
CA GLU A 48 8.13 1.32 4.94
C GLU A 48 7.89 1.06 6.44
N GLU A 49 6.64 1.16 6.90
CA GLU A 49 6.25 0.86 8.28
C GLU A 49 6.51 -0.63 8.63
N MET A 50 6.26 -1.54 7.68
CA MET A 50 6.53 -2.97 7.86
C MET A 50 8.02 -3.33 7.81
N ASP A 51 8.80 -2.69 6.94
CA ASP A 51 10.24 -2.95 6.80
C ASP A 51 11.03 -2.45 8.02
N SER A 52 10.56 -1.38 8.65
CA SER A 52 11.07 -0.89 9.93
C SER A 52 10.95 -1.92 11.06
N ASP A 53 9.87 -2.72 11.04
CA ASP A 53 9.63 -3.81 12.01
C ASP A 53 10.50 -5.05 11.71
N ALA A 54 10.97 -5.22 10.47
CA ALA A 54 11.84 -6.33 10.07
C ALA A 54 13.27 -6.23 10.68
N SER A 55 13.71 -5.02 11.04
CA SER A 55 15.01 -4.79 11.71
C SER A 55 15.09 -5.41 13.12
N HIS A 56 13.97 -5.82 13.72
CA HIS A 56 13.98 -6.51 15.02
C HIS A 56 14.14 -8.04 14.92
N SER A 57 14.12 -8.63 13.72
CA SER A 57 14.30 -10.09 13.52
C SER A 57 15.69 -10.53 13.09
N HIS A 58 16.59 -9.60 12.74
CA HIS A 58 18.00 -9.92 12.48
C HIS A 58 18.88 -9.57 13.68
N ARG A 59 18.85 -10.43 14.70
CA ARG A 59 19.87 -10.45 15.76
C ARG A 59 20.69 -11.74 15.65
N PRO A 60 22.00 -11.67 15.34
CA PRO A 60 22.95 -12.68 15.78
C PRO A 60 23.21 -12.58 17.28
#